data_AF-A0A7I9VMM4-F1
#
_entry.id   AF-A0A7I9VMM4-F1
#
_cell.length_a   1.000
_cell.length_b   1.000
_cell.length_c   1.000
_cell.angle_alpha   90.00
_cell.angle_beta   90.00
_cell.angle_gamma   90.00
#
_symmetry.space_group_name_H-M   'P 1'
#
loop_
_entity.id
_entity.type
_entity.pdbx_description
1 polymer ?
#
loop_
_entity_poly.entity_id
_entity_poly.type
_entity_poly.pdbx_seq_one_letter_code
_entity_poly.pdbx_strand_id
1 'polypeptide(L)'
;MDTTEVDAAWAEVRARWEDEAAHRAFLDRHPDLEGLAEAGRRYKAALDAAPADPVAARWRDEIVRRATVVALSQLPRTKPPRRVSPGLRRLLMLALASGTVAAVAWAFLRLSRAAGGAP
;
A
#
# COMPACT_ATOMS: atom_id res chain seq x y z
N MET A 1 -23.30 8.55 9.73
CA MET A 1 -24.48 7.87 10.30
C MET A 1 -24.75 8.49 11.66
N ASP A 2 -25.99 8.81 11.99
CA ASP A 2 -26.31 9.33 13.33
C ASP A 2 -26.08 8.21 14.38
N THR A 3 -25.59 8.54 15.58
CA THR A 3 -25.29 7.55 16.62
C THR A 3 -26.53 6.72 16.97
N THR A 4 -27.70 7.34 16.95
CA THR A 4 -29.00 6.69 17.20
C THR A 4 -29.31 5.57 16.20
N GLU A 5 -28.94 5.75 14.94
CA GLU A 5 -29.14 4.78 13.86
C GLU A 5 -28.19 3.58 14.01
N VAL A 6 -26.94 3.83 14.39
CA VAL A 6 -25.95 2.77 14.69
C VAL A 6 -26.43 1.92 15.86
N ASP A 7 -26.96 2.54 16.90
CA ASP A 7 -27.44 1.83 18.09
C ASP A 7 -28.71 1.02 17.81
N ALA A 8 -29.63 1.53 16.99
CA ALA A 8 -30.78 0.77 16.53
C ALA A 8 -30.37 -0.46 15.69
N ALA A 9 -29.43 -0.26 14.75
CA ALA A 9 -28.87 -1.32 13.94
C ALA A 9 -28.15 -2.38 14.79
N TRP A 10 -27.45 -1.97 15.84
CA TRP A 10 -26.82 -2.90 16.79
C TRP A 10 -27.84 -3.64 17.66
N ALA A 11 -28.93 -2.99 18.07
CA ALA A 11 -30.01 -3.63 18.79
C ALA A 11 -30.66 -4.76 17.96
N GLU A 12 -30.82 -4.54 16.66
CA GLU A 12 -31.31 -5.56 15.71
C GLU A 12 -30.39 -6.79 15.65
N VAL A 13 -29.07 -6.58 15.56
CA VAL A 13 -28.08 -7.67 15.62
C VAL A 13 -28.21 -8.46 16.91
N ARG A 14 -28.31 -7.78 18.06
CA ARG A 14 -28.46 -8.46 19.36
C ARG A 14 -29.76 -9.24 19.47
N ALA A 15 -30.85 -8.74 18.90
CA ALA A 15 -32.13 -9.45 18.88
C ALA A 15 -32.09 -10.71 18.00
N ARG A 16 -31.19 -10.75 17.01
CA ARG A 16 -31.04 -11.85 16.04
C ARG A 16 -29.60 -12.37 16.05
N TRP A 17 -29.06 -12.65 17.22
CA TRP A 17 -27.64 -12.96 17.40
C TRP A 17 -27.16 -14.19 16.63
N GLU A 18 -28.00 -15.19 16.40
CA GLU A 18 -27.62 -16.37 15.62
C GLU A 18 -27.81 -16.17 14.10
N ASP A 19 -28.33 -15.01 13.67
CA ASP A 19 -28.64 -14.71 12.27
C ASP A 19 -27.47 -14.02 11.58
N GLU A 20 -26.70 -14.80 10.81
CA GLU A 20 -25.59 -14.27 10.02
C GLU A 20 -25.96 -13.07 9.13
N ALA A 21 -27.18 -13.02 8.60
CA ALA A 21 -27.60 -11.94 7.72
C ALA A 21 -27.70 -10.61 8.47
N ALA A 22 -28.13 -10.63 9.74
CA ALA A 22 -28.21 -9.43 10.57
C ALA A 22 -26.81 -8.83 10.81
N HIS A 23 -25.83 -9.68 11.09
CA HIS A 23 -24.44 -9.24 11.26
C HIS A 23 -23.83 -8.71 9.96
N ARG A 24 -24.06 -9.37 8.82
CA ARG A 24 -23.60 -8.86 7.50
C ARG A 24 -24.21 -7.49 7.23
N ALA A 25 -25.52 -7.35 7.38
CA ALA A 25 -26.22 -6.10 7.16
C ALA A 25 -25.68 -4.98 8.07
N PHE A 26 -25.33 -5.30 9.32
CA PHE A 26 -24.68 -4.33 10.22
C PHE A 26 -23.28 -3.92 9.73
N LEU A 27 -22.44 -4.87 9.33
CA LEU A 27 -21.10 -4.55 8.83
C LEU A 27 -21.10 -3.84 7.47
N ASP A 28 -22.08 -4.11 6.62
CA ASP A 28 -22.20 -3.48 5.30
C ASP A 28 -22.54 -1.98 5.40
N ARG A 29 -23.09 -1.52 6.54
CA ARG A 29 -23.26 -0.10 6.87
C ARG A 29 -21.95 0.62 7.23
N HIS A 30 -20.85 -0.11 7.43
CA HIS A 30 -19.56 0.41 7.88
C HIS A 30 -18.44 0.09 6.87
N PRO A 31 -18.36 0.79 5.73
CA PRO A 31 -17.41 0.48 4.67
C PRO A 31 -15.97 0.96 4.95
N ASP A 32 -15.77 1.83 5.94
CA ASP A 32 -14.49 2.46 6.26
C ASP A 32 -13.86 1.93 7.56
N LEU A 33 -12.62 2.35 7.83
CA LEU A 33 -11.87 1.89 9.00
C LEU A 33 -12.47 2.38 10.32
N GLU A 34 -13.06 3.57 10.34
CA GLU A 34 -13.64 4.16 11.55
C GLU A 34 -14.90 3.40 11.98
N GLY A 35 -15.80 3.12 11.02
CA GLY A 35 -16.99 2.33 11.24
C GLY A 35 -16.67 0.88 11.61
N LEU A 36 -15.67 0.26 10.95
CA LEU A 36 -15.22 -1.09 11.31
C LEU A 36 -14.59 -1.13 12.71
N ALA A 37 -13.88 -0.09 13.14
CA ALA A 37 -13.37 0.01 14.51
C ALA A 37 -14.51 0.12 15.54
N GLU A 38 -15.56 0.88 15.23
CA GLU A 38 -16.75 1.02 16.07
C GLU A 38 -17.56 -0.28 16.17
N ALA A 39 -17.71 -1.02 15.07
CA ALA A 39 -18.24 -2.38 15.08
C ALA A 39 -17.35 -3.31 15.93
N GLY A 40 -16.03 -3.23 15.77
CA GLY A 40 -15.06 -4.02 16.52
C GLY A 40 -15.18 -3.82 18.04
N ARG A 41 -15.39 -2.58 18.51
CA ARG A 41 -15.63 -2.27 19.93
C ARG A 41 -16.88 -2.99 20.47
N ARG A 42 -17.96 -3.05 19.69
CA ARG A 42 -19.19 -3.74 20.08
C ARG A 42 -19.01 -5.25 20.22
N TYR A 43 -18.38 -5.91 19.24
CA TYR A 43 -18.09 -7.35 19.35
C TYR A 43 -17.07 -7.68 20.42
N LYS A 44 -16.09 -6.79 20.65
CA LYS A 44 -15.19 -6.92 21.79
C LYS A 44 -15.97 -6.87 23.11
N ALA A 45 -16.88 -5.92 23.28
CA ALA A 45 -17.71 -5.84 24.49
C ALA A 45 -18.57 -7.10 24.69
N ALA A 46 -19.08 -7.70 23.60
CA ALA A 46 -19.79 -8.98 23.67
C ALA A 46 -18.87 -10.12 24.15
N LEU A 47 -17.64 -10.21 23.63
CA LEU A 47 -16.63 -11.18 24.09
C LEU A 47 -16.17 -10.92 25.53
N ASP A 48 -16.05 -9.66 25.94
CA ASP A 48 -15.68 -9.34 27.32
C ASP A 48 -16.77 -9.81 28.31
N ALA A 49 -18.05 -9.81 27.89
CA ALA A 49 -19.17 -10.36 28.67
C ALA A 49 -19.27 -11.90 28.57
N ALA A 50 -19.00 -12.47 27.39
CA ALA A 50 -19.05 -13.90 27.13
C ALA A 50 -17.81 -14.35 26.33
N PRO A 51 -16.68 -14.66 27.00
CA PRO A 51 -15.41 -14.93 26.34
C PRO A 51 -15.40 -16.12 25.38
N ALA A 52 -16.33 -17.06 25.58
CA ALA A 52 -16.48 -18.26 24.78
C ALA A 52 -17.59 -18.13 23.71
N ASP A 53 -18.14 -16.94 23.47
CA ASP A 53 -19.16 -16.72 22.44
C ASP A 53 -18.56 -16.95 21.03
N PRO A 54 -18.98 -18.02 20.32
CA PRO A 54 -18.42 -18.36 19.02
C PRO A 54 -18.86 -17.39 17.92
N VAL A 55 -20.06 -16.80 18.05
CA VAL A 55 -20.59 -15.83 17.10
C VAL A 55 -19.79 -14.53 17.22
N ALA A 56 -19.58 -14.05 18.45
CA ALA A 56 -18.82 -12.83 18.68
C ALA A 56 -17.37 -12.96 18.16
N ALA A 57 -16.72 -14.10 18.42
CA ALA A 57 -15.37 -14.38 17.95
C ALA A 57 -15.29 -14.38 16.41
N ARG A 58 -16.22 -15.07 15.74
CA ARG A 58 -16.28 -15.14 14.29
C ARG A 58 -16.46 -13.77 13.64
N TRP A 59 -17.37 -12.94 14.16
CA TRP A 59 -17.63 -11.62 13.57
C TRP A 59 -16.54 -10.60 13.88
N ARG A 60 -15.84 -10.72 15.01
CA ARG A 60 -14.60 -9.99 15.26
C ARG A 60 -13.56 -10.30 14.17
N ASP A 61 -13.36 -11.58 13.84
CA ASP A 61 -12.37 -11.98 12.84
C ASP A 61 -12.76 -11.49 11.44
N GLU A 62 -14.05 -11.48 11.12
CA GLU A 62 -14.59 -10.89 9.90
C GLU A 62 -14.32 -9.37 9.81
N ILE A 63 -14.49 -8.64 10.92
CA ILE A 63 -14.18 -7.20 10.99
C ILE A 63 -12.69 -6.97 10.72
N VAL A 64 -11.80 -7.76 11.34
CA VAL A 64 -10.35 -7.67 11.11
C VAL A 64 -10.02 -7.95 9.65
N ARG A 65 -10.65 -8.96 9.03
CA ARG A 65 -10.50 -9.27 7.61
C ARG A 65 -10.89 -8.09 6.74
N ARG A 66 -12.08 -7.51 6.94
CA ARG A 66 -12.56 -6.34 6.19
C ARG A 66 -11.64 -5.13 6.37
N ALA A 67 -11.26 -4.82 7.62
CA ALA A 67 -10.38 -3.70 7.92
C ALA A 67 -9.01 -3.86 7.26
N THR A 68 -8.48 -5.09 7.20
CA THR A 68 -7.21 -5.38 6.50
C THR A 68 -7.32 -5.10 5.01
N VAL A 69 -8.41 -5.54 4.35
CA VAL A 69 -8.65 -5.27 2.93
C VAL A 69 -8.74 -3.76 2.66
N VAL A 70 -9.50 -3.04 3.49
CA VAL A 70 -9.62 -1.58 3.37
C VAL A 70 -8.27 -0.90 3.57
N ALA A 71 -7.52 -1.24 4.61
CA ALA A 71 -6.21 -0.66 4.89
C ALA A 71 -5.19 -0.91 3.76
N LEU A 72 -5.14 -2.13 3.21
CA LEU A 72 -4.24 -2.45 2.10
C LEU A 72 -4.61 -1.70 0.82
N SER A 73 -5.91 -1.45 0.59
CA SER A 73 -6.38 -0.68 -0.57
C SER A 73 -5.95 0.79 -0.53
N GLN A 74 -5.65 1.32 0.67
CA GLN A 74 -5.20 2.70 0.88
C GLN A 74 -3.68 2.86 0.74
N LEU A 75 -2.92 1.77 0.62
CA LEU A 75 -1.46 1.87 0.50
C LEU A 75 -1.06 2.43 -0.88
N PRO A 76 -0.10 3.38 -0.92
CA PRO A 76 0.45 3.87 -2.17
C PRO A 76 1.05 2.72 -2.99
N ARG A 77 0.63 2.58 -4.25
CA ARG A 77 1.25 1.63 -5.18
C ARG A 77 2.66 2.14 -5.53
N THR A 78 3.69 1.56 -4.93
CA THR A 78 5.06 1.88 -5.29
C THR A 78 5.36 1.32 -6.68
N LYS A 79 5.69 2.20 -7.63
CA LYS A 79 6.16 1.77 -8.95
C LYS A 79 7.57 1.18 -8.75
N PRO A 80 7.84 -0.06 -9.16
CA PRO A 80 9.17 -0.62 -9.01
C PRO A 80 10.19 0.29 -9.71
N PRO A 81 11.38 0.48 -9.12
CA PRO A 81 12.40 1.33 -9.73
C PRO A 81 12.68 0.82 -11.14
N ARG A 82 12.65 1.73 -12.12
CA ARG A 82 12.84 1.40 -13.53
C ARG A 82 14.25 0.85 -13.70
N ARG A 83 14.40 -0.48 -13.78
CA ARG A 83 15.70 -1.11 -14.00
C ARG A 83 16.20 -0.70 -15.38
N VAL A 84 17.39 -0.08 -15.42
CA VAL A 84 18.06 0.25 -16.68
C VAL A 84 18.40 -1.07 -17.38
N SER A 85 18.05 -1.21 -18.65
CA SER A 85 18.33 -2.46 -19.38
C SER A 85 19.85 -2.67 -19.50
N PRO A 86 20.34 -3.93 -19.48
CA PRO A 86 21.76 -4.22 -19.62
C PRO A 86 22.37 -3.63 -20.90
N GLY A 87 21.58 -3.58 -21.99
CA GLY A 87 21.99 -2.97 -23.26
C GLY A 87 22.18 -1.45 -23.17
N LEU A 88 21.24 -0.73 -22.54
CA LEU A 88 21.35 0.72 -22.36
C LEU A 88 22.54 1.08 -21.45
N ARG A 89 22.76 0.28 -20.39
CA ARG A 89 23.93 0.45 -19.52
C ARG A 89 25.25 0.24 -20.28
N ARG A 90 25.31 -0.78 -21.14
CA ARG A 90 26.49 -1.01 -22.00
C ARG A 90 26.70 0.14 -22.99
N LEU A 91 25.64 0.62 -23.63
CA LEU A 91 25.71 1.76 -24.56
C LEU A 91 26.24 3.02 -23.85
N LEU A 92 25.71 3.32 -22.65
CA LEU A 92 26.18 4.45 -21.83
C LEU A 92 27.66 4.32 -21.47
N MET A 93 28.12 3.13 -21.09
CA MET A 93 29.54 2.89 -20.82
C MET A 93 30.42 3.08 -22.06
N LEU A 94 29.97 2.59 -23.22
CA LEU A 94 30.69 2.76 -24.49
C LEU A 94 30.74 4.24 -24.93
N ALA A 95 29.65 4.98 -24.76
CA ALA A 95 29.61 6.42 -25.03
C ALA A 95 30.58 7.19 -24.12
N LEU A 96 30.64 6.84 -22.83
CA LEU A 96 31.55 7.47 -21.88
C LEU A 96 33.03 7.16 -22.21
N ALA A 97 33.33 5.90 -22.54
CA ALA A 97 34.68 5.48 -22.92
C ALA A 97 35.15 6.17 -24.21
N SER A 98 34.31 6.20 -25.25
CA SER A 98 34.63 6.85 -26.53
C SER A 98 34.81 8.36 -26.40
N GLY A 99 33.97 9.03 -25.59
CA GLY A 99 34.13 10.46 -25.29
C GLY A 99 35.48 10.78 -24.63
N THR A 100 35.94 9.92 -23.73
CA THR A 100 37.22 10.08 -23.04
C THR A 100 38.40 9.94 -24.01
N VAL A 101 38.35 8.92 -24.88
CA VAL A 101 39.39 8.70 -25.91
C VAL A 101 39.43 9.87 -26.90
N ALA A 102 38.27 10.36 -27.35
CA ALA A 102 38.20 11.50 -28.26
C ALA A 102 38.78 12.78 -27.64
N ALA A 103 38.50 13.04 -26.35
CA ALA A 103 39.05 14.19 -25.63
C ALA A 103 40.58 14.13 -25.51
N VAL A 104 41.14 12.96 -25.21
CA VAL A 104 42.60 12.74 -25.14
C VAL A 104 43.25 12.93 -26.51
N ALA A 105 42.68 12.34 -27.57
CA ALA A 105 43.18 12.49 -28.93
C ALA A 105 43.14 13.95 -29.39
N TRP A 106 42.06 14.67 -29.09
CA TRP A 106 41.93 16.09 -29.41
C TRP A 106 42.97 16.94 -28.67
N ALA A 107 43.17 16.69 -27.37
CA ALA A 107 44.18 17.40 -26.58
C ALA A 107 45.59 17.17 -27.13
N PHE A 108 45.92 15.93 -27.51
CA PHE A 108 47.22 15.58 -28.09
C PHE A 108 47.45 16.27 -29.44
N LEU A 109 46.45 16.24 -30.34
CA LEU A 109 46.51 16.91 -31.64
C LEU A 109 46.62 18.43 -31.51
N ARG A 110 46.01 19.01 -30.48
CA ARG A 110 46.12 20.45 -30.20
C ARG A 110 47.53 20.81 -29.73
N LEU A 111 48.12 19.99 -28.85
CA LEU A 111 49.46 20.22 -28.30
C LEU A 111 50.55 20.04 -29.37
N SER A 112 50.44 19.03 -30.23
CA SER A 112 51.40 18.79 -31.31
C SER A 112 51.39 19.89 -32.37
N ARG A 113 50.21 20.44 -32.71
CA ARG A 113 50.10 21.62 -33.59
C ARG A 113 50.72 22.87 -32.97
N ALA A 114 50.59 23.06 -31.66
CA ALA A 114 51.22 24.18 -30.96
C ALA A 114 52.75 24.05 -30.91
N ALA A 115 53.28 22.82 -30.80
CA ALA A 115 54.72 22.56 -30.76
C ALA A 115 55.40 22.53 -32.15
N GLY A 116 54.69 22.10 -33.20
CA GLY A 116 55.20 22.06 -34.59
C GLY A 116 55.12 23.38 -35.35
N GLY A 117 54.59 24.44 -34.72
CA GLY A 117 54.44 25.79 -35.29
C GLY A 117 55.54 26.77 -34.86
N ALA A 118 56.76 26.30 -34.62
CA ALA A 118 57.92 27.16 -34.42
C ALA A 118 58.67 27.32 -35.77
N PRO A 119 58.74 28.54 -36.36
CA PRO A 119 59.54 28.81 -37.56
C PRO A 119 61.05 28.75 -37.28
#